data_AF-A0A8W8KFA3-F1
#
_entry.id   AF-A0A8W8KFA3-F1
#
_cell.length_a   1.000
_cell.length_b   1.000
_cell.length_c   1.000
_cell.angle_alpha   90.00
_cell.angle_beta   90.00
_cell.angle_gamma   90.00
#
_symmetry.space_group_name_H-M   'P 1'
#
loop_
_entity.id
_entity.type
_entity.pdbx_description
1 polymer ?
#
loop_
_entity_poly.entity_id
_entity_poly.type
_entity_poly.pdbx_seq_one_letter_code
_entity_poly.pdbx_strand_id
1 'polypeptide(L)'
;EERERSAKLIEKQKKIIKDHIEYAKMVEQKKERIQEEIKKKEEEKLMIWDKTKTIVSECKTILDRIKTLYTSYAAKLPENVAKAVHNGQQRYHMSQQIVAVEDRVPDISNKQLVTITENFRLLSNTLDFVQQAIQEVKEREKREAEAKAEEEAKKKAEEEAARRVQPPPAVEHPGQPLVSSTPIPGATGSGPQGVPPGATASPTAPTSVAQVRPEEGEVLCVDVVAFQEYTQLQQKLKDMETAIQVLSSTSQLKKLKFDLQKAVNIPVNAISAVSGAHLRDKLQRLLVLLSGQQVEIANKRVSVNEHPAALTFCKHLIAKMVVKKGEEQVSSIFESAFPLAAVTVGILAEHPDIKDLLLAHFQLMCPYTVPYHIPRQEGQSTKDVHIARGYKYDSDGNVEKQDKFLKRMSGIMRLYASLMVSYPPRRQSEHPFGIENAWLWLSRVMNIQPLPDITATMVFDLLEVTGHALYKEYRKQFLKMLHILIREFLPKLKSVASSGGGGPVSRLEALIMASIQRQGQIPPPEGILSPNFWFS
;
A
#
# COMPACT_ATOMS: atom_id res chain seq x y z
N GLU A 1 18.15 -21.66 -45.14
CA GLU A 1 18.71 -20.48 -44.45
C GLU A 1 17.69 -19.41 -44.09
N GLU A 2 17.42 -18.37 -44.90
CA GLU A 2 16.74 -17.16 -44.39
C GLU A 2 15.32 -17.41 -43.83
N ARG A 3 14.48 -18.17 -44.56
CA ARG A 3 13.16 -18.64 -44.07
C ARG A 3 13.25 -19.49 -42.79
N GLU A 4 14.34 -20.21 -42.60
CA GLU A 4 14.58 -21.09 -41.46
C GLU A 4 15.02 -20.28 -40.22
N ARG A 5 15.86 -19.25 -40.42
CA ARG A 5 16.19 -18.26 -39.38
C ARG A 5 14.93 -17.50 -38.93
N SER A 6 14.06 -17.14 -39.88
CA SER A 6 12.74 -16.54 -39.59
C SER A 6 11.83 -17.50 -38.80
N ALA A 7 11.73 -18.77 -39.20
CA ALA A 7 10.94 -19.77 -38.47
C ALA A 7 11.45 -19.97 -37.02
N LYS A 8 12.76 -20.11 -36.82
CA LYS A 8 13.39 -20.25 -35.50
C LYS A 8 13.16 -19.01 -34.61
N LEU A 9 13.13 -17.81 -35.18
CA LEU A 9 12.78 -16.57 -34.46
C LEU A 9 11.31 -16.58 -34.01
N ILE A 10 10.38 -16.97 -34.89
CA ILE A 10 8.94 -17.09 -34.58
C ILE A 10 8.71 -18.15 -33.48
N GLU A 11 9.43 -19.27 -33.53
CA GLU A 11 9.35 -20.32 -32.52
C GLU A 11 9.91 -19.87 -31.16
N LYS A 12 11.01 -19.12 -31.14
CA LYS A 12 11.52 -18.49 -29.91
C LYS A 12 10.57 -17.44 -29.34
N GLN A 13 9.90 -16.65 -30.18
CA GLN A 13 8.82 -15.74 -29.76
C GLN A 13 7.63 -16.51 -29.16
N LYS A 14 7.20 -17.61 -29.78
CA LYS A 14 6.15 -18.50 -29.24
C LYS A 14 6.54 -19.08 -27.88
N LYS A 15 7.80 -19.51 -27.69
CA LYS A 15 8.29 -19.96 -26.38
C LYS A 15 8.23 -18.82 -25.35
N ILE A 16 8.75 -17.64 -25.66
CA ILE A 16 8.69 -16.48 -24.77
C ILE A 16 7.23 -16.16 -24.38
N ILE A 17 6.29 -16.19 -25.31
CA ILE A 17 4.86 -16.00 -25.03
C ILE A 17 4.31 -17.10 -24.10
N LYS A 18 4.66 -18.37 -24.36
CA LYS A 18 4.24 -19.50 -23.51
C LYS A 18 4.76 -19.36 -22.08
N ASP A 19 6.06 -19.11 -21.91
CA ASP A 19 6.71 -19.01 -20.61
C ASP A 19 6.08 -17.88 -19.75
N HIS A 20 5.73 -16.75 -20.38
CA HIS A 20 4.98 -15.66 -19.72
C HIS A 20 3.52 -16.02 -19.38
N ILE A 21 2.82 -16.78 -20.22
CA ILE A 21 1.46 -17.26 -19.94
C ILE A 21 1.47 -18.24 -18.74
N GLU A 22 2.49 -19.09 -18.64
CA GLU A 22 2.64 -20.00 -17.50
C GLU A 22 2.99 -19.24 -16.22
N TYR A 23 3.86 -18.22 -16.29
CA TYR A 23 4.14 -17.34 -15.14
C TYR A 23 2.91 -16.54 -14.67
N ALA A 24 2.17 -15.92 -15.59
CA ALA A 24 0.97 -15.15 -15.25
C ALA A 24 -0.13 -16.03 -14.62
N LYS A 25 -0.27 -17.29 -15.04
CA LYS A 25 -1.15 -18.27 -14.37
C LYS A 25 -0.72 -18.53 -12.92
N MET A 26 0.57 -18.67 -12.65
CA MET A 26 1.07 -18.82 -11.27
C MET A 26 0.82 -17.58 -10.41
N VAL A 27 0.92 -16.37 -11.00
CA VAL A 27 0.61 -15.10 -10.32
C VAL A 27 -0.89 -15.01 -10.01
N GLU A 28 -1.76 -15.34 -10.96
CA GLU A 28 -3.21 -15.32 -10.76
C GLU A 28 -3.64 -16.36 -9.70
N GLN A 29 -3.11 -17.59 -9.76
CA GLN A 29 -3.30 -18.60 -8.70
C GLN A 29 -2.76 -18.18 -7.32
N LYS A 30 -1.73 -17.32 -7.27
CA LYS A 30 -1.26 -16.73 -6.00
C LYS A 30 -2.25 -15.65 -5.51
N LYS A 31 -2.79 -14.84 -6.42
CA LYS A 31 -3.80 -13.81 -6.14
C LYS A 31 -5.14 -14.41 -5.69
N GLU A 32 -5.61 -15.48 -6.33
CA GLU A 32 -6.81 -16.24 -5.93
C GLU A 32 -6.67 -16.74 -4.48
N ARG A 33 -5.59 -17.47 -4.17
CA ARG A 33 -5.31 -17.93 -2.79
C ARG A 33 -5.20 -16.80 -1.77
N ILE A 34 -4.62 -15.66 -2.15
CA ILE A 34 -4.56 -14.46 -1.28
C ILE A 34 -5.97 -13.87 -1.07
N GLN A 35 -6.84 -13.87 -2.09
CA GLN A 35 -8.23 -13.43 -1.97
C GLN A 35 -9.06 -14.38 -1.09
N GLU A 36 -8.86 -15.70 -1.20
CA GLU A 36 -9.44 -16.70 -0.31
C GLU A 36 -8.98 -16.51 1.15
N GLU A 37 -7.68 -16.28 1.37
CA GLU A 37 -7.14 -15.96 2.69
C GLU A 37 -7.70 -14.66 3.29
N ILE A 38 -7.88 -13.61 2.47
CA ILE A 38 -8.49 -12.34 2.89
C ILE A 38 -9.95 -12.57 3.26
N LYS A 39 -10.73 -13.21 2.39
CA LYS A 39 -12.14 -13.53 2.62
C LYS A 39 -12.32 -14.35 3.90
N LYS A 40 -11.51 -15.39 4.11
CA LYS A 40 -11.53 -16.21 5.33
C LYS A 40 -11.21 -15.40 6.59
N LYS A 41 -10.29 -14.44 6.53
CA LYS A 41 -9.97 -13.53 7.65
C LYS A 41 -11.07 -12.50 7.90
N GLU A 42 -11.81 -12.10 6.87
CA GLU A 42 -12.99 -11.22 7.00
C GLU A 42 -14.19 -11.99 7.60
N GLU A 43 -14.42 -13.23 7.19
CA GLU A 43 -15.38 -14.17 7.79
C GLU A 43 -15.05 -14.47 9.27
N GLU A 44 -13.77 -14.69 9.60
CA GLU A 44 -13.30 -14.89 10.98
C GLU A 44 -13.55 -13.65 11.85
N LYS A 45 -13.23 -12.44 11.35
CA LYS A 45 -13.52 -11.18 12.04
C LYS A 45 -15.01 -10.95 12.26
N LEU A 46 -15.86 -11.28 11.28
CA LEU A 46 -17.31 -11.20 11.42
C LEU A 46 -17.82 -12.17 12.49
N MET A 47 -17.35 -13.43 12.51
CA MET A 47 -17.70 -14.39 13.55
C MET A 47 -17.26 -13.93 14.96
N ILE A 48 -16.08 -13.31 15.09
CA ILE A 48 -15.60 -12.74 16.37
C ILE A 48 -16.48 -11.55 16.81
N TRP A 49 -16.87 -10.68 15.89
CA TRP A 49 -17.74 -9.52 16.14
C TRP A 49 -19.12 -9.95 16.64
N ASP A 50 -19.76 -10.90 15.96
CA ASP A 50 -21.10 -11.37 16.33
C ASP A 50 -21.08 -12.14 17.67
N LYS A 51 -20.06 -12.98 17.92
CA LYS A 51 -19.84 -13.59 19.25
C LYS A 51 -19.68 -12.53 20.34
N THR A 52 -18.94 -11.45 20.06
CA THR A 52 -18.71 -10.37 21.02
C THR A 52 -20.01 -9.61 21.32
N LYS A 53 -20.83 -9.31 20.29
CA LYS A 53 -22.17 -8.73 20.46
C LYS A 53 -23.08 -9.61 21.31
N THR A 54 -23.09 -10.93 21.07
CA THR A 54 -23.87 -11.89 21.86
C THR A 54 -23.49 -11.83 23.34
N ILE A 55 -22.19 -11.97 23.67
CA ILE A 55 -21.71 -11.94 25.05
C ILE A 55 -22.04 -10.60 25.74
N VAL A 56 -21.96 -9.46 25.03
CA VAL A 56 -22.33 -8.15 25.61
C VAL A 56 -23.85 -8.01 25.85
N SER A 57 -24.68 -8.64 25.01
CA SER A 57 -26.14 -8.73 25.23
C SER A 57 -26.48 -9.62 26.44
N GLU A 58 -25.78 -10.74 26.61
CA GLU A 58 -25.91 -11.60 27.78
C GLU A 58 -25.43 -10.91 29.06
N CYS A 59 -24.29 -10.20 29.02
CA CYS A 59 -23.81 -9.34 30.11
C CYS A 59 -24.87 -8.32 30.54
N LYS A 60 -25.57 -7.68 29.59
CA LYS A 60 -26.66 -6.75 29.89
C LYS A 60 -27.81 -7.46 30.62
N THR A 61 -28.22 -8.61 30.11
CA THR A 61 -29.32 -9.41 30.67
C THR A 61 -29.03 -9.89 32.09
N ILE A 62 -27.80 -10.34 32.35
CA ILE A 62 -27.31 -10.68 33.70
C ILE A 62 -27.30 -9.43 34.60
N LEU A 63 -26.77 -8.31 34.12
CA LEU A 63 -26.70 -7.08 34.91
C LEU A 63 -28.08 -6.53 35.27
N ASP A 64 -29.05 -6.56 34.35
CA ASP A 64 -30.40 -6.08 34.63
C ASP A 64 -31.12 -7.02 35.63
N ARG A 65 -30.89 -8.34 35.57
CA ARG A 65 -31.34 -9.28 36.61
C ARG A 65 -30.68 -9.02 37.98
N ILE A 66 -29.37 -8.70 38.00
CA ILE A 66 -28.66 -8.29 39.22
C ILE A 66 -29.30 -7.04 39.83
N LYS A 67 -29.58 -6.00 39.02
CA LYS A 67 -30.23 -4.77 39.48
C LYS A 67 -31.60 -5.07 40.09
N THR A 68 -32.46 -5.83 39.41
CA THR A 68 -33.80 -6.17 39.90
C THR A 68 -33.74 -6.89 41.25
N LEU A 69 -32.88 -7.91 41.39
CA LEU A 69 -32.68 -8.63 42.64
C LEU A 69 -32.15 -7.72 43.75
N TYR A 70 -31.08 -6.97 43.47
CA TYR A 70 -30.47 -6.05 44.43
C TYR A 70 -31.46 -5.00 44.93
N THR A 71 -32.17 -4.30 44.04
CA THR A 71 -33.16 -3.27 44.41
C THR A 71 -34.26 -3.82 45.32
N SER A 72 -34.70 -5.07 45.12
CA SER A 72 -35.74 -5.69 45.97
C SER A 72 -35.28 -6.05 47.40
N TYR A 73 -33.97 -6.10 47.67
CA TYR A 73 -33.40 -6.43 48.99
C TYR A 73 -32.38 -5.40 49.52
N ALA A 74 -32.21 -4.25 48.85
CA ALA A 74 -31.08 -3.33 49.04
C ALA A 74 -30.87 -2.87 50.50
N ALA A 75 -31.95 -2.64 51.26
CA ALA A 75 -31.88 -2.22 52.66
C ALA A 75 -31.49 -3.34 53.64
N LYS A 76 -31.37 -4.60 53.18
CA LYS A 76 -31.11 -5.80 54.00
C LYS A 76 -29.82 -6.53 53.59
N LEU A 77 -29.19 -6.11 52.49
CA LEU A 77 -27.97 -6.73 51.96
C LEU A 77 -26.69 -6.04 52.51
N PRO A 78 -25.64 -6.81 52.85
CA PRO A 78 -24.39 -6.23 53.35
C PRO A 78 -23.61 -5.46 52.28
N GLU A 79 -22.79 -4.51 52.73
CA GLU A 79 -22.11 -3.50 51.90
C GLU A 79 -21.17 -4.10 50.83
N ASN A 80 -20.63 -5.30 51.07
CA ASN A 80 -19.83 -6.04 50.10
C ASN A 80 -20.64 -6.46 48.85
N VAL A 81 -21.95 -6.71 49.00
CA VAL A 81 -22.85 -6.99 47.86
C VAL A 81 -23.03 -5.73 47.02
N ALA A 82 -23.23 -4.56 47.64
CA ALA A 82 -23.33 -3.28 46.94
C ALA A 82 -22.04 -2.96 46.13
N LYS A 83 -20.87 -3.20 46.74
CA LYS A 83 -19.56 -3.06 46.08
C LYS A 83 -19.39 -4.02 44.90
N ALA A 84 -19.84 -5.28 45.02
CA ALA A 84 -19.81 -6.25 43.93
C ALA A 84 -20.73 -5.84 42.75
N VAL A 85 -21.97 -5.43 43.05
CA VAL A 85 -22.93 -4.93 42.04
C VAL A 85 -22.36 -3.71 41.29
N HIS A 86 -21.72 -2.77 41.99
CA HIS A 86 -21.11 -1.60 41.36
C HIS A 86 -19.93 -1.96 40.43
N ASN A 87 -19.07 -2.90 40.84
CA ASN A 87 -17.99 -3.43 39.98
C ASN A 87 -18.59 -4.09 38.71
N GLY A 88 -19.65 -4.90 38.85
CA GLY A 88 -20.40 -5.47 37.72
C GLY A 88 -20.92 -4.41 36.74
N GLN A 89 -21.46 -3.30 37.24
CA GLN A 89 -21.91 -2.17 36.41
C GLN A 89 -20.76 -1.54 35.60
N GLN A 90 -19.61 -1.26 36.24
CA GLN A 90 -18.43 -0.73 35.56
C GLN A 90 -17.92 -1.70 34.47
N ARG A 91 -17.88 -3.00 34.77
CA ARG A 91 -17.41 -4.07 33.88
C ARG A 91 -18.31 -4.25 32.66
N TYR A 92 -19.62 -4.12 32.83
CA TYR A 92 -20.55 -4.03 31.71
C TYR A 92 -20.28 -2.79 30.84
N HIS A 93 -20.12 -1.60 31.45
CA HIS A 93 -19.88 -0.36 30.70
C HIS A 93 -18.60 -0.43 29.85
N MET A 94 -17.50 -0.96 30.39
CA MET A 94 -16.27 -1.22 29.62
C MET A 94 -16.52 -2.14 28.42
N SER A 95 -17.33 -3.19 28.60
CA SER A 95 -17.66 -4.14 27.54
C SER A 95 -18.58 -3.51 26.47
N GLN A 96 -19.52 -2.66 26.89
CA GLN A 96 -20.41 -1.91 26.01
C GLN A 96 -19.62 -0.91 25.13
N GLN A 97 -18.64 -0.20 25.70
CA GLN A 97 -17.79 0.75 24.95
C GLN A 97 -16.99 0.10 23.81
N ILE A 98 -16.67 -1.20 23.91
CA ILE A 98 -15.97 -1.93 22.83
C ILE A 98 -16.91 -2.24 21.64
N VAL A 99 -18.23 -2.33 21.89
CA VAL A 99 -19.25 -2.68 20.88
C VAL A 99 -19.99 -1.44 20.33
N ALA A 100 -19.97 -0.32 21.04
CA ALA A 100 -20.65 0.93 20.66
C ALA A 100 -20.05 1.69 19.44
N VAL A 101 -19.16 1.06 18.66
CA VAL A 101 -18.62 1.62 17.42
C VAL A 101 -19.45 1.08 16.25
N GLU A 102 -20.55 1.76 15.93
CA GLU A 102 -21.60 1.19 15.07
C GLU A 102 -21.23 1.14 13.56
N ASP A 103 -20.42 2.09 13.07
CA ASP A 103 -20.20 2.28 11.63
C ASP A 103 -19.36 1.21 10.91
N ARG A 104 -18.55 0.41 11.63
CA ARG A 104 -17.65 -0.60 11.02
C ARG A 104 -17.41 -1.76 11.98
N VAL A 105 -17.27 -2.97 11.43
CA VAL A 105 -16.70 -4.13 12.16
C VAL A 105 -15.34 -3.70 12.72
N PRO A 106 -15.17 -3.57 14.05
CA PRO A 106 -13.89 -3.13 14.62
C PRO A 106 -12.87 -4.25 14.47
N ASP A 107 -11.58 -3.90 14.48
CA ASP A 107 -10.51 -4.90 14.56
C ASP A 107 -10.40 -5.42 16.00
N ILE A 108 -11.42 -6.15 16.46
CA ILE A 108 -11.50 -6.70 17.82
C ILE A 108 -10.41 -7.75 17.96
N SER A 109 -9.34 -7.34 18.63
CA SER A 109 -8.25 -8.23 18.97
C SER A 109 -8.74 -9.37 19.88
N ASN A 110 -8.13 -10.56 19.76
CA ASN A 110 -8.42 -11.69 20.65
C ASN A 110 -8.27 -11.31 22.14
N LYS A 111 -7.45 -10.29 22.46
CA LYS A 111 -7.35 -9.73 23.83
C LYS A 111 -8.66 -9.09 24.30
N GLN A 112 -9.34 -8.31 23.46
CA GLN A 112 -10.62 -7.68 23.81
C GLN A 112 -11.74 -8.73 23.96
N LEU A 113 -11.77 -9.76 23.12
CA LEU A 113 -12.70 -10.88 23.27
C LEU A 113 -12.48 -11.62 24.60
N VAL A 114 -11.22 -11.85 25.00
CA VAL A 114 -10.89 -12.43 26.31
C VAL A 114 -11.36 -11.52 27.44
N THR A 115 -11.07 -10.22 27.41
CA THR A 115 -11.54 -9.26 28.45
C THR A 115 -13.06 -9.23 28.57
N ILE A 116 -13.80 -9.29 27.47
CA ILE A 116 -15.27 -9.33 27.50
C ILE A 116 -15.78 -10.66 28.07
N THR A 117 -15.12 -11.79 27.76
CA THR A 117 -15.42 -13.11 28.33
C THR A 117 -15.14 -13.16 29.85
N GLU A 118 -14.08 -12.49 30.30
CA GLU A 118 -13.75 -12.34 31.73
C GLU A 118 -14.77 -11.46 32.46
N ASN A 119 -15.17 -10.34 31.86
CA ASN A 119 -16.22 -9.46 32.39
C ASN A 119 -17.57 -10.19 32.49
N PHE A 120 -17.92 -11.05 31.52
CA PHE A 120 -19.11 -11.91 31.56
C PHE A 120 -19.08 -12.93 32.72
N ARG A 121 -17.94 -13.60 32.93
CA ARG A 121 -17.75 -14.51 34.08
C ARG A 121 -17.89 -13.77 35.41
N LEU A 122 -17.29 -12.59 35.53
CA LEU A 122 -17.39 -11.76 36.74
C LEU A 122 -18.84 -11.30 37.02
N LEU A 123 -19.60 -10.94 35.98
CA LEU A 123 -21.03 -10.65 36.10
C LEU A 123 -21.84 -11.89 36.53
N SER A 124 -21.54 -13.06 35.97
CA SER A 124 -22.19 -14.33 36.36
C SER A 124 -21.94 -14.63 37.85
N ASN A 125 -20.68 -14.61 38.29
CA ASN A 125 -20.31 -14.80 39.70
C ASN A 125 -20.97 -13.75 40.63
N THR A 126 -21.18 -12.52 40.15
CA THR A 126 -21.86 -11.46 40.91
C THR A 126 -23.36 -11.74 41.05
N LEU A 127 -24.01 -12.31 40.03
CA LEU A 127 -25.40 -12.75 40.10
C LEU A 127 -25.57 -13.89 41.12
N ASP A 128 -24.66 -14.86 41.12
CA ASP A 128 -24.71 -15.99 42.06
C ASP A 128 -24.48 -15.52 43.51
N PHE A 129 -23.51 -14.62 43.73
CA PHE A 129 -23.25 -14.02 45.04
C PHE A 129 -24.44 -13.19 45.56
N VAL A 130 -25.12 -12.41 44.69
CA VAL A 130 -26.35 -11.69 45.04
C VAL A 130 -27.49 -12.66 45.38
N GLN A 131 -27.64 -13.76 44.65
CA GLN A 131 -28.66 -14.78 44.95
C GLN A 131 -28.40 -15.47 46.29
N GLN A 132 -27.15 -15.86 46.59
CA GLN A 132 -26.78 -16.44 47.88
C GLN A 132 -27.06 -15.47 49.03
N ALA A 133 -26.64 -14.20 48.92
CA ALA A 133 -26.88 -13.21 49.97
C ALA A 133 -28.38 -12.96 50.22
N ILE A 134 -29.22 -12.96 49.17
CA ILE A 134 -30.67 -12.88 49.30
C ILE A 134 -31.26 -14.13 49.96
N GLN A 135 -30.73 -15.32 49.67
CA GLN A 135 -31.16 -16.57 50.31
C GLN A 135 -30.82 -16.57 51.81
N GLU A 136 -29.62 -16.12 52.20
CA GLU A 136 -29.25 -15.95 53.61
C GLU A 136 -30.15 -14.95 54.35
N VAL A 137 -30.53 -13.84 53.70
CA VAL A 137 -31.49 -12.88 54.27
C VAL A 137 -32.85 -13.54 54.50
N LYS A 138 -33.41 -14.24 53.51
CA LYS A 138 -34.69 -14.96 53.64
C LYS A 138 -34.67 -16.00 54.75
N GLU A 139 -33.56 -16.71 54.93
CA GLU A 139 -33.44 -17.68 56.01
C GLU A 139 -33.33 -17.03 57.39
N ARG A 140 -32.67 -15.88 57.52
CA ARG A 140 -32.67 -15.10 58.76
C ARG A 140 -34.08 -14.58 59.07
N GLU A 141 -34.76 -14.01 58.09
CA GLU A 141 -36.15 -13.55 58.23
C GLU A 141 -37.10 -14.68 58.63
N LYS A 142 -36.94 -15.88 58.04
CA LYS A 142 -37.70 -17.07 58.43
C LYS A 142 -37.41 -17.46 59.88
N ARG A 143 -36.14 -17.60 60.27
CA ARG A 143 -35.76 -17.97 61.65
C ARG A 143 -36.22 -16.93 62.67
N GLU A 144 -36.18 -15.65 62.34
CA GLU A 144 -36.73 -14.57 63.16
C GLU A 144 -38.25 -14.63 63.28
N ALA A 145 -38.97 -14.97 62.20
CA ALA A 145 -40.42 -15.12 62.24
C ALA A 145 -40.84 -16.36 63.04
N GLU A 146 -40.11 -17.47 62.91
CA GLU A 146 -40.29 -18.69 63.72
C GLU A 146 -40.01 -18.40 65.21
N ALA A 147 -38.91 -17.70 65.53
CA ALA A 147 -38.60 -17.30 66.90
C ALA A 147 -39.62 -16.32 67.50
N LYS A 148 -40.11 -15.34 66.73
CA LYS A 148 -41.18 -14.41 67.17
C LYS A 148 -42.51 -15.14 67.37
N ALA A 149 -42.85 -16.11 66.52
CA ALA A 149 -44.02 -16.96 66.71
C ALA A 149 -43.89 -17.87 67.94
N GLU A 150 -42.70 -18.40 68.23
CA GLU A 150 -42.43 -19.17 69.46
C GLU A 150 -42.49 -18.28 70.71
N GLU A 151 -41.98 -17.04 70.65
CA GLU A 151 -42.08 -16.07 71.74
C GLU A 151 -43.53 -15.62 71.99
N GLU A 152 -44.32 -15.39 70.94
CA GLU A 152 -45.74 -15.04 71.05
C GLU A 152 -46.58 -16.24 71.55
N ALA A 153 -46.25 -17.46 71.13
CA ALA A 153 -46.86 -18.68 71.67
C ALA A 153 -46.50 -18.90 73.14
N LYS A 154 -45.24 -18.66 73.54
CA LYS A 154 -44.81 -18.68 74.96
C LYS A 154 -45.54 -17.63 75.78
N LYS A 155 -45.65 -16.39 75.30
CA LYS A 155 -46.41 -15.34 76.00
C LYS A 155 -47.88 -15.68 76.18
N LYS A 156 -48.52 -16.28 75.19
CA LYS A 156 -49.91 -16.78 75.32
C LYS A 156 -50.02 -17.94 76.30
N ALA A 157 -49.05 -18.86 76.31
CA ALA A 157 -48.99 -19.95 77.29
C ALA A 157 -48.69 -19.44 78.72
N GLU A 158 -47.88 -18.40 78.88
CA GLU A 158 -47.64 -17.73 80.17
C GLU A 158 -48.86 -16.94 80.65
N GLU A 159 -49.60 -16.29 79.75
CA GLU A 159 -50.88 -15.60 80.05
C GLU A 159 -51.98 -16.61 80.46
N GLU A 160 -52.02 -17.79 79.84
CA GLU A 160 -52.89 -18.90 80.25
C GLU A 160 -52.42 -19.54 81.59
N ALA A 161 -51.11 -19.70 81.80
CA ALA A 161 -50.54 -20.22 83.06
C ALA A 161 -50.72 -19.25 84.24
N ALA A 162 -50.66 -17.94 84.01
CA ALA A 162 -50.90 -16.90 85.00
C ALA A 162 -52.31 -16.97 85.63
N ARG A 163 -53.25 -17.68 84.97
CA ARG A 163 -54.59 -17.99 85.50
C ARG A 163 -54.61 -19.11 86.55
N ARG A 164 -53.49 -19.78 86.84
CA ARG A 164 -53.37 -20.85 87.85
C ARG A 164 -52.06 -20.80 88.64
N VAL A 165 -52.02 -19.91 89.64
CA VAL A 165 -50.89 -19.79 90.59
C VAL A 165 -51.15 -20.60 91.87
N GLN A 166 -50.27 -21.55 92.20
CA GLN A 166 -49.58 -21.64 93.51
C GLN A 166 -48.46 -22.74 93.51
N PRO A 167 -47.42 -22.65 94.38
CA PRO A 167 -46.14 -23.37 94.21
C PRO A 167 -45.76 -24.23 95.47
N PRO A 168 -44.47 -24.37 95.89
CA PRO A 168 -43.50 -25.42 95.52
C PRO A 168 -43.14 -26.33 96.73
N PRO A 169 -42.01 -27.11 96.77
CA PRO A 169 -40.65 -26.58 97.00
C PRO A 169 -39.50 -27.34 96.26
N ALA A 170 -38.23 -27.09 96.66
CA ALA A 170 -36.96 -27.48 95.98
C ALA A 170 -36.47 -28.94 96.26
N VAL A 171 -35.23 -29.40 96.01
CA VAL A 171 -33.89 -28.92 96.51
C VAL A 171 -32.68 -29.45 95.67
N GLU A 172 -31.58 -28.67 95.61
CA GLU A 172 -30.14 -28.99 95.37
C GLU A 172 -29.45 -29.17 93.98
N HIS A 173 -28.11 -29.03 94.05
CA HIS A 173 -27.04 -28.91 93.01
C HIS A 173 -25.93 -29.99 93.30
N PRO A 174 -24.63 -29.91 92.89
CA PRO A 174 -23.90 -29.10 91.87
C PRO A 174 -22.93 -29.91 90.94
N GLY A 175 -22.28 -29.23 89.98
CA GLY A 175 -21.11 -29.78 89.26
C GLY A 175 -20.55 -28.91 88.11
N GLN A 176 -19.24 -28.62 88.11
CA GLN A 176 -18.42 -28.00 87.04
C GLN A 176 -17.07 -28.79 86.93
N PRO A 177 -15.92 -28.33 86.35
CA PRO A 177 -15.60 -27.20 85.44
C PRO A 177 -14.51 -27.49 84.33
N LEU A 178 -14.05 -26.40 83.66
CA LEU A 178 -12.61 -26.05 83.35
C LEU A 178 -11.88 -26.46 82.01
N VAL A 179 -11.51 -25.43 81.20
CA VAL A 179 -10.22 -25.11 80.44
C VAL A 179 -9.48 -26.17 79.55
N SER A 180 -8.59 -25.89 78.57
CA SER A 180 -8.07 -24.72 77.78
C SER A 180 -7.49 -25.26 76.42
N SER A 181 -6.55 -24.73 75.58
CA SER A 181 -5.46 -23.71 75.62
C SER A 181 -5.02 -23.22 74.20
N THR A 182 -4.02 -22.33 74.13
CA THR A 182 -3.25 -21.82 72.94
C THR A 182 -1.77 -22.30 72.98
N PRO A 183 -0.71 -21.80 72.24
CA PRO A 183 -0.59 -20.91 71.06
C PRO A 183 0.48 -21.24 69.94
N ILE A 184 0.38 -20.47 68.83
CA ILE A 184 1.40 -19.82 67.92
C ILE A 184 2.89 -19.82 68.40
N PRO A 185 3.96 -20.11 67.59
CA PRO A 185 4.55 -19.16 66.58
C PRO A 185 5.43 -19.69 65.40
N GLY A 186 5.85 -18.77 64.47
CA GLY A 186 7.05 -18.90 63.58
C GLY A 186 6.87 -18.55 62.06
N ALA A 187 7.92 -18.63 61.21
CA ALA A 187 9.00 -17.64 60.92
C ALA A 187 10.11 -18.24 59.98
N THR A 188 10.92 -17.57 59.12
CA THR A 188 10.96 -16.24 58.43
C THR A 188 12.06 -16.20 57.31
N GLY A 189 11.88 -15.46 56.20
CA GLY A 189 12.93 -14.96 55.26
C GLY A 189 13.22 -15.79 53.97
N SER A 190 14.06 -15.38 52.98
CA SER A 190 14.42 -14.04 52.41
C SER A 190 15.55 -14.15 51.33
N GLY A 191 15.46 -13.49 50.15
CA GLY A 191 16.62 -13.22 49.25
C GLY A 191 16.41 -13.36 47.70
N PRO A 192 17.27 -12.75 46.81
CA PRO A 192 16.87 -12.45 45.42
C PRO A 192 17.86 -12.79 44.23
N GLN A 193 17.29 -12.69 43.01
CA GLN A 193 17.80 -12.44 41.62
C GLN A 193 19.31 -12.41 41.23
N GLY A 194 19.62 -12.84 39.97
CA GLY A 194 20.81 -12.38 39.18
C GLY A 194 21.14 -13.14 37.86
N VAL A 195 21.20 -12.46 36.69
CA VAL A 195 21.53 -12.92 35.30
C VAL A 195 21.82 -11.68 34.40
N PRO A 196 22.54 -11.67 33.23
CA PRO A 196 23.68 -12.45 32.67
C PRO A 196 24.95 -11.56 32.45
N PRO A 197 26.02 -12.04 31.75
CA PRO A 197 26.24 -11.79 30.29
C PRO A 197 26.80 -13.05 29.55
N GLY A 198 27.22 -13.08 28.26
CA GLY A 198 27.27 -12.11 27.14
C GLY A 198 28.63 -12.10 26.39
N ALA A 199 28.66 -12.17 25.03
CA ALA A 199 29.90 -12.22 24.22
C ALA A 199 29.75 -11.66 22.77
N THR A 200 30.86 -11.32 22.09
CA THR A 200 30.90 -10.59 20.79
C THR A 200 31.93 -11.16 19.79
N ALA A 201 31.71 -10.96 18.47
CA ALA A 201 32.68 -11.23 17.41
C ALA A 201 32.42 -10.41 16.10
N SER A 202 33.50 -10.11 15.38
CA SER A 202 33.62 -9.44 14.05
C SER A 202 34.83 -10.10 13.32
N PRO A 203 35.07 -10.02 11.98
CA PRO A 203 35.00 -8.87 11.06
C PRO A 203 34.03 -9.16 9.86
N THR A 204 34.14 -8.76 8.57
CA THR A 204 35.20 -8.18 7.70
C THR A 204 34.59 -7.44 6.49
N ALA A 205 35.41 -6.77 5.66
CA ALA A 205 35.02 -6.01 4.45
C ALA A 205 35.75 -6.52 3.16
N PRO A 206 35.67 -5.89 1.97
CA PRO A 206 35.02 -6.53 0.81
C PRO A 206 35.92 -6.74 -0.43
N THR A 207 35.45 -7.47 -1.45
CA THR A 207 36.17 -7.61 -2.74
C THR A 207 35.24 -7.92 -3.94
N SER A 208 35.65 -7.45 -5.13
CA SER A 208 35.20 -7.83 -6.49
C SER A 208 33.78 -7.46 -6.95
N VAL A 209 33.70 -6.94 -8.18
CA VAL A 209 32.45 -6.71 -8.92
C VAL A 209 32.27 -7.83 -9.95
N ALA A 210 31.39 -8.79 -9.64
CA ALA A 210 31.08 -9.88 -10.55
C ALA A 210 30.26 -9.38 -11.77
N GLN A 211 30.55 -9.93 -12.96
CA GLN A 211 29.76 -9.68 -14.17
C GLN A 211 28.39 -10.35 -14.06
N VAL A 212 27.30 -9.62 -14.29
CA VAL A 212 25.95 -10.17 -14.30
C VAL A 212 25.74 -11.03 -15.55
N ARG A 213 25.99 -12.34 -15.42
CA ARG A 213 25.38 -13.35 -16.28
C ARG A 213 23.93 -13.55 -15.80
N PRO A 214 22.93 -13.58 -16.71
CA PRO A 214 21.61 -14.09 -16.36
C PRO A 214 21.70 -15.61 -16.16
N GLU A 215 21.28 -16.10 -15.00
CA GLU A 215 21.16 -17.54 -14.72
C GLU A 215 19.78 -18.08 -15.13
N GLU A 216 19.66 -19.41 -15.20
CA GLU A 216 18.42 -20.10 -15.54
C GLU A 216 17.37 -19.89 -14.44
N GLY A 217 16.44 -18.96 -14.66
CA GLY A 217 15.41 -18.59 -13.69
C GLY A 217 15.03 -17.10 -13.65
N GLU A 218 15.67 -16.23 -14.45
CA GLU A 218 15.25 -14.82 -14.55
C GLU A 218 13.78 -14.68 -14.99
N VAL A 219 12.94 -14.08 -14.13
CA VAL A 219 11.57 -13.66 -14.48
C VAL A 219 11.65 -12.44 -15.40
N LEU A 220 11.54 -12.69 -16.70
CA LEU A 220 11.71 -11.68 -17.75
C LEU A 220 10.62 -10.60 -17.69
N CYS A 221 9.34 -10.99 -17.67
CA CYS A 221 8.21 -10.12 -17.32
C CYS A 221 7.26 -10.85 -16.36
N VAL A 222 6.52 -10.08 -15.57
CA VAL A 222 5.51 -10.59 -14.63
C VAL A 222 4.12 -10.70 -15.25
N ASP A 223 3.82 -9.83 -16.21
CA ASP A 223 2.45 -9.57 -16.65
C ASP A 223 2.31 -9.75 -18.17
N VAL A 224 1.43 -10.66 -18.57
CA VAL A 224 1.10 -10.92 -19.98
C VAL A 224 0.46 -9.69 -20.62
N VAL A 225 -0.30 -8.88 -19.87
CA VAL A 225 -0.90 -7.65 -20.39
C VAL A 225 0.21 -6.64 -20.71
N ALA A 226 1.18 -6.43 -19.81
CA ALA A 226 2.36 -5.59 -20.07
C ALA A 226 3.17 -6.03 -21.31
N PHE A 227 3.33 -7.35 -21.50
CA PHE A 227 4.02 -7.90 -22.67
C PHE A 227 3.23 -7.72 -23.98
N GLN A 228 1.90 -7.86 -23.93
CA GLN A 228 1.01 -7.60 -25.06
C GLN A 228 0.96 -6.11 -25.41
N GLU A 229 0.81 -5.23 -24.42
CA GLU A 229 0.92 -3.76 -24.52
C GLU A 229 2.23 -3.39 -25.23
N TYR A 230 3.38 -3.84 -24.72
CA TYR A 230 4.69 -3.63 -25.34
C TYR A 230 4.73 -4.09 -26.81
N THR A 231 4.33 -5.34 -27.08
CA THR A 231 4.40 -5.93 -28.43
C THR A 231 3.52 -5.17 -29.42
N GLN A 232 2.31 -4.80 -29.02
CA GLN A 232 1.37 -4.02 -29.83
C GLN A 232 1.91 -2.62 -30.13
N LEU A 233 2.48 -1.94 -29.13
CA LEU A 233 3.03 -0.59 -29.26
C LEU A 233 4.28 -0.54 -30.15
N GLN A 234 5.19 -1.51 -30.01
CA GLN A 234 6.36 -1.62 -30.90
C GLN A 234 5.96 -1.94 -32.35
N GLN A 235 4.95 -2.79 -32.57
CA GLN A 235 4.42 -3.06 -33.91
C GLN A 235 3.73 -1.81 -34.50
N LYS A 236 2.89 -1.10 -33.74
CA LYS A 236 2.26 0.16 -34.15
C LYS A 236 3.30 1.21 -34.56
N LEU A 237 4.40 1.33 -33.82
CA LEU A 237 5.51 2.23 -34.15
C LEU A 237 6.19 1.85 -35.47
N LYS A 238 6.45 0.56 -35.71
CA LYS A 238 7.07 0.05 -36.95
C LYS A 238 6.19 0.29 -38.18
N ASP A 239 4.89 0.04 -38.08
CA ASP A 239 3.94 0.27 -39.18
C ASP A 239 3.83 1.77 -39.48
N MET A 240 3.84 2.61 -38.43
CA MET A 240 3.86 4.06 -38.53
C MET A 240 5.16 4.60 -39.17
N GLU A 241 6.34 4.11 -38.77
CA GLU A 241 7.62 4.48 -39.40
C GLU A 241 7.69 4.03 -40.88
N THR A 242 7.05 2.91 -41.22
CA THR A 242 6.89 2.45 -42.61
C THR A 242 5.99 3.40 -43.41
N ALA A 243 4.82 3.76 -42.86
CA ALA A 243 3.85 4.64 -43.53
C ALA A 243 4.39 6.05 -43.81
N ILE A 244 5.19 6.63 -42.91
CA ILE A 244 5.77 7.97 -43.10
C ILE A 244 7.00 8.00 -44.04
N GLN A 245 7.54 6.84 -44.42
CA GLN A 245 8.73 6.77 -45.28
C GLN A 245 8.48 7.29 -46.70
N VAL A 246 7.23 7.27 -47.17
CA VAL A 246 6.80 7.89 -48.43
C VAL A 246 7.20 9.38 -48.53
N LEU A 247 7.23 10.10 -47.40
CA LEU A 247 7.65 11.51 -47.32
C LEU A 247 9.15 11.73 -47.62
N SER A 248 9.91 10.67 -47.88
CA SER A 248 11.31 10.72 -48.27
C SER A 248 11.58 10.16 -49.68
N SER A 249 10.53 9.94 -50.48
CA SER A 249 10.64 9.55 -51.89
C SER A 249 11.11 10.71 -52.79
N THR A 250 10.25 11.71 -53.02
CA THR A 250 10.50 12.81 -53.97
C THR A 250 11.18 14.03 -53.34
N SER A 251 11.78 14.90 -54.17
CA SER A 251 12.37 16.17 -53.70
C SER A 251 11.34 17.10 -53.03
N GLN A 252 10.13 17.18 -53.59
CA GLN A 252 9.02 17.95 -53.03
C GLN A 252 8.60 17.42 -51.66
N LEU A 253 8.43 16.10 -51.51
CA LEU A 253 8.05 15.50 -50.22
C LEU A 253 9.17 15.60 -49.17
N LYS A 254 10.44 15.51 -49.57
CA LYS A 254 11.58 15.79 -48.67
C LYS A 254 11.55 17.23 -48.15
N LYS A 255 11.20 18.21 -48.99
CA LYS A 255 11.02 19.62 -48.59
C LYS A 255 9.85 19.78 -47.61
N LEU A 256 8.69 19.19 -47.92
CA LEU A 256 7.52 19.17 -47.01
C LEU A 256 7.88 18.55 -45.66
N LYS A 257 8.54 17.38 -45.64
CA LYS A 257 9.02 16.70 -44.43
C LYS A 257 9.94 17.58 -43.59
N PHE A 258 10.82 18.35 -44.22
CA PHE A 258 11.75 19.26 -43.54
C PHE A 258 11.06 20.51 -42.96
N ASP A 259 10.16 21.15 -43.72
CA ASP A 259 9.41 22.31 -43.22
C ASP A 259 8.40 21.86 -42.12
N LEU A 260 7.75 20.70 -42.23
CA LEU A 260 6.97 20.06 -41.14
C LEU A 260 7.84 19.66 -39.94
N GLN A 261 9.08 19.22 -40.16
CA GLN A 261 10.00 18.93 -39.07
C GLN A 261 10.33 20.19 -38.27
N LYS A 262 10.51 21.34 -38.92
CA LYS A 262 10.63 22.64 -38.23
C LYS A 262 9.35 23.01 -37.47
N ALA A 263 8.19 22.71 -38.03
CA ALA A 263 6.88 22.99 -37.42
C ALA A 263 6.74 22.38 -36.02
N VAL A 264 7.28 21.16 -35.84
CA VAL A 264 7.32 20.47 -34.54
C VAL A 264 8.57 20.87 -33.73
N ASN A 265 9.75 20.86 -34.36
CA ASN A 265 11.02 21.08 -33.65
C ASN A 265 11.07 22.42 -32.92
N ILE A 266 10.58 23.50 -33.52
CA ILE A 266 10.69 24.85 -32.96
C ILE A 266 9.87 25.00 -31.67
N PRO A 267 8.54 24.74 -31.64
CA PRO A 267 7.76 24.84 -30.41
C PRO A 267 8.21 23.82 -29.34
N VAL A 268 8.52 22.57 -29.69
CA VAL A 268 8.94 21.56 -28.70
C VAL A 268 10.30 21.90 -28.06
N ASN A 269 11.26 22.43 -28.84
CA ASN A 269 12.53 22.86 -28.27
C ASN A 269 12.42 24.11 -27.38
N ALA A 270 11.36 24.90 -27.56
CA ALA A 270 11.11 26.12 -26.80
C ALA A 270 10.21 25.90 -25.56
N ILE A 271 9.88 24.66 -25.17
CA ILE A 271 9.10 24.39 -23.95
C ILE A 271 9.97 24.60 -22.70
N SER A 272 9.53 25.48 -21.81
CA SER A 272 10.22 25.82 -20.55
C SER A 272 9.24 26.41 -19.52
N ALA A 273 9.58 26.36 -18.23
CA ALA A 273 8.72 26.81 -17.13
C ALA A 273 8.66 28.35 -16.95
N VAL A 274 8.74 29.12 -18.04
CA VAL A 274 8.80 30.59 -18.00
C VAL A 274 7.48 31.23 -17.52
N SER A 275 6.35 30.76 -18.05
CA SER A 275 5.02 31.23 -17.66
C SER A 275 3.92 30.32 -18.22
N GLY A 276 2.70 30.45 -17.69
CA GLY A 276 1.52 29.81 -18.26
C GLY A 276 1.29 30.25 -19.69
N ALA A 277 1.35 31.55 -19.96
CA ALA A 277 1.23 32.12 -21.30
C ALA A 277 2.21 31.51 -22.29
N HIS A 278 3.45 31.29 -21.86
CA HIS A 278 4.50 30.69 -22.69
C HIS A 278 4.19 29.22 -23.03
N LEU A 279 3.68 28.42 -22.09
CA LEU A 279 3.26 27.03 -22.37
C LEU A 279 1.99 26.98 -23.23
N ARG A 280 1.01 27.86 -22.97
CA ARG A 280 -0.21 27.99 -23.80
C ARG A 280 0.14 28.26 -25.27
N ASP A 281 1.11 29.13 -25.54
CA ASP A 281 1.62 29.38 -26.90
C ASP A 281 2.27 28.15 -27.55
N LYS A 282 3.13 27.38 -26.85
CA LYS A 282 3.75 26.17 -27.45
C LYS A 282 2.73 25.07 -27.72
N LEU A 283 1.79 24.86 -26.78
CA LEU A 283 0.68 23.94 -26.94
C LEU A 283 -0.19 24.34 -28.14
N GLN A 284 -0.63 25.60 -28.21
CA GLN A 284 -1.50 26.07 -29.28
C GLN A 284 -0.86 25.92 -30.67
N ARG A 285 0.44 26.24 -30.82
CA ARG A 285 1.16 26.05 -32.10
C ARG A 285 1.14 24.59 -32.57
N LEU A 286 1.29 23.64 -31.65
CA LEU A 286 1.26 22.21 -31.96
C LEU A 286 -0.16 21.72 -32.25
N LEU A 287 -1.18 22.17 -31.52
CA LEU A 287 -2.58 21.84 -31.78
C LEU A 287 -3.08 22.42 -33.12
N VAL A 288 -2.70 23.66 -33.46
CA VAL A 288 -3.01 24.28 -34.76
C VAL A 288 -2.44 23.43 -35.90
N LEU A 289 -1.17 23.04 -35.83
CA LEU A 289 -0.53 22.14 -36.81
C LEU A 289 -1.26 20.79 -36.93
N LEU A 290 -1.60 20.17 -35.79
CA LEU A 290 -2.26 18.85 -35.77
C LEU A 290 -3.73 18.90 -36.20
N SER A 291 -4.39 20.06 -36.13
CA SER A 291 -5.77 20.28 -36.61
C SER A 291 -5.90 20.48 -38.13
N GLY A 292 -4.80 20.43 -38.89
CA GLY A 292 -4.81 20.67 -40.34
C GLY A 292 -4.63 22.13 -40.76
N GLN A 293 -4.65 23.06 -39.82
CA GLN A 293 -4.47 24.49 -40.13
C GLN A 293 -3.04 24.80 -40.60
N GLN A 294 -2.88 25.88 -41.37
CA GLN A 294 -1.57 26.35 -41.80
C GLN A 294 -0.82 27.00 -40.63
N VAL A 295 0.42 26.59 -40.37
CA VAL A 295 1.34 27.25 -39.43
C VAL A 295 2.46 27.96 -40.17
N GLU A 296 2.94 29.07 -39.62
CA GLU A 296 4.02 29.87 -40.21
C GLU A 296 5.40 29.54 -39.61
N ILE A 297 6.38 29.37 -40.50
CA ILE A 297 7.75 28.93 -40.20
C ILE A 297 8.70 29.73 -41.08
N ALA A 298 9.42 30.69 -40.51
CA ALA A 298 10.40 31.51 -41.22
C ALA A 298 9.87 32.04 -42.57
N ASN A 299 8.74 32.76 -42.52
CA ASN A 299 8.06 33.41 -43.64
C ASN A 299 7.49 32.44 -44.70
N LYS A 300 7.28 31.16 -44.35
CA LYS A 300 6.53 30.19 -45.15
C LYS A 300 5.35 29.65 -44.36
N ARG A 301 4.26 29.28 -45.03
CA ARG A 301 3.17 28.48 -44.45
C ARG A 301 3.31 27.01 -44.84
N VAL A 302 2.98 26.11 -43.92
CA VAL A 302 2.89 24.66 -44.15
C VAL A 302 1.66 24.08 -43.44
N SER A 303 1.07 23.02 -43.99
CA SER A 303 -0.04 22.27 -43.39
C SER A 303 0.18 20.76 -43.51
N VAL A 304 -0.30 20.00 -42.52
CA VAL A 304 -0.37 18.54 -42.58
C VAL A 304 -1.36 18.01 -43.63
N ASN A 305 -2.19 18.88 -44.22
CA ASN A 305 -3.11 18.51 -45.29
C ASN A 305 -2.43 18.43 -46.67
N GLU A 306 -1.16 18.84 -46.81
CA GLU A 306 -0.40 18.78 -48.06
C GLU A 306 -0.06 17.35 -48.52
N HIS A 307 -0.12 16.36 -47.62
CA HIS A 307 0.05 14.94 -47.96
C HIS A 307 -0.56 14.02 -46.87
N PRO A 308 -1.28 12.92 -47.20
CA PRO A 308 -1.94 12.08 -46.18
C PRO A 308 -1.05 11.59 -45.03
N ALA A 309 0.22 11.25 -45.33
CA ALA A 309 1.18 10.81 -44.30
C ALA A 309 1.78 11.96 -43.43
N ALA A 310 1.48 13.23 -43.71
CA ALA A 310 2.09 14.37 -43.01
C ALA A 310 1.58 14.54 -41.57
N LEU A 311 0.28 14.39 -41.32
CA LEU A 311 -0.28 14.40 -39.96
C LEU A 311 0.34 13.29 -39.11
N THR A 312 0.40 12.08 -39.66
CA THR A 312 1.07 10.91 -39.09
C THR A 312 2.54 11.23 -38.76
N PHE A 313 3.29 11.81 -39.69
CA PHE A 313 4.67 12.24 -39.46
C PHE A 313 4.82 13.25 -38.31
N CYS A 314 3.95 14.26 -38.22
CA CYS A 314 3.97 15.23 -37.13
C CYS A 314 3.65 14.58 -35.77
N LYS A 315 2.63 13.71 -35.68
CA LYS A 315 2.30 12.96 -34.46
C LYS A 315 3.46 12.07 -34.00
N HIS A 316 4.07 11.33 -34.93
CA HIS A 316 5.27 10.53 -34.67
C HIS A 316 6.45 11.38 -34.17
N LEU A 317 6.70 12.53 -34.81
CA LEU A 317 7.82 13.40 -34.49
C LEU A 317 7.65 14.07 -33.12
N ILE A 318 6.44 14.49 -32.75
CA ILE A 318 6.14 15.04 -31.41
C ILE A 318 6.48 14.00 -30.33
N ALA A 319 5.95 12.78 -30.46
CA ALA A 319 6.24 11.68 -29.53
C ALA A 319 7.75 11.41 -29.41
N LYS A 320 8.43 11.25 -30.55
CA LYS A 320 9.88 10.99 -30.61
C LYS A 320 10.70 12.12 -29.99
N MET A 321 10.32 13.38 -30.20
CA MET A 321 11.01 14.54 -29.62
C MET A 321 10.81 14.67 -28.12
N VAL A 322 9.59 14.44 -27.60
CA VAL A 322 9.32 14.54 -26.16
C VAL A 322 10.19 13.53 -25.40
N VAL A 323 10.20 12.26 -25.81
CA VAL A 323 11.05 11.24 -25.15
C VAL A 323 12.54 11.57 -25.30
N LYS A 324 12.97 12.10 -26.45
CA LYS A 324 14.35 12.57 -26.66
C LYS A 324 14.74 13.74 -25.75
N LYS A 325 13.81 14.64 -25.39
CA LYS A 325 14.06 15.66 -24.35
C LYS A 325 14.26 15.04 -22.96
N GLY A 326 13.67 13.88 -22.67
CA GLY A 326 13.97 13.06 -21.49
C GLY A 326 15.46 12.69 -21.43
N GLU A 327 16.01 12.18 -22.54
CA GLU A 327 17.45 11.88 -22.66
C GLU A 327 18.31 13.15 -22.57
N GLU A 328 18.02 14.21 -23.33
CA GLU A 328 18.97 15.30 -23.56
C GLU A 328 18.91 16.41 -22.51
N GLN A 329 17.69 16.80 -22.10
CA GLN A 329 17.44 17.99 -21.28
C GLN A 329 17.10 17.60 -19.85
N VAL A 330 16.13 16.70 -19.66
CA VAL A 330 15.68 16.28 -18.33
C VAL A 330 16.78 15.55 -17.58
N SER A 331 17.60 14.73 -18.25
CA SER A 331 18.72 14.04 -17.62
C SER A 331 19.72 14.95 -16.91
N SER A 332 19.77 16.24 -17.24
CA SER A 332 20.67 17.23 -16.63
C SER A 332 19.97 18.35 -15.86
N ILE A 333 18.65 18.55 -16.05
CA ILE A 333 17.80 19.51 -15.34
C ILE A 333 16.43 18.84 -15.12
N PHE A 334 16.26 18.14 -14.00
CA PHE A 334 15.10 17.26 -13.77
C PHE A 334 13.77 18.02 -13.74
N GLU A 335 13.79 19.27 -13.26
CA GLU A 335 12.66 20.20 -13.15
C GLU A 335 12.08 20.52 -14.54
N SER A 336 12.89 20.43 -15.59
CA SER A 336 12.44 20.66 -16.97
C SER A 336 11.48 19.58 -17.48
N ALA A 337 11.34 18.45 -16.77
CA ALA A 337 10.33 17.44 -17.04
C ALA A 337 8.90 17.99 -16.95
N PHE A 338 8.60 18.86 -15.97
CA PHE A 338 7.23 19.31 -15.70
C PHE A 338 6.62 20.21 -16.81
N PRO A 339 7.30 21.24 -17.37
CA PRO A 339 6.75 21.99 -18.50
C PRO A 339 6.62 21.11 -19.77
N LEU A 340 7.54 20.18 -20.01
CA LEU A 340 7.46 19.21 -21.11
C LEU A 340 6.26 18.28 -20.95
N ALA A 341 6.09 17.71 -19.76
CA ALA A 341 5.00 16.82 -19.42
C ALA A 341 3.64 17.53 -19.46
N ALA A 342 3.53 18.75 -18.92
CA ALA A 342 2.30 19.53 -18.95
C ALA A 342 1.83 19.84 -20.38
N VAL A 343 2.72 20.32 -21.26
CA VAL A 343 2.37 20.51 -22.69
C VAL A 343 2.01 19.19 -23.36
N THR A 344 2.72 18.10 -23.04
CA THR A 344 2.43 16.77 -23.61
C THR A 344 1.06 16.25 -23.18
N VAL A 345 0.69 16.36 -21.90
CA VAL A 345 -0.65 16.01 -21.38
C VAL A 345 -1.73 16.85 -22.07
N GLY A 346 -1.47 18.15 -22.30
CA GLY A 346 -2.35 19.01 -23.11
C GLY A 346 -2.54 18.53 -24.56
N ILE A 347 -1.48 18.01 -25.19
CA ILE A 347 -1.58 17.40 -26.54
C ILE A 347 -2.36 16.08 -26.49
N LEU A 348 -2.12 15.22 -25.50
CA LEU A 348 -2.81 13.94 -25.36
C LEU A 348 -4.31 14.09 -25.07
N ALA A 349 -4.73 15.20 -24.45
CA ALA A 349 -6.14 15.48 -24.18
C ALA A 349 -6.96 15.80 -25.45
N GLU A 350 -6.35 16.38 -26.50
CA GLU A 350 -7.02 16.65 -27.79
C GLU A 350 -6.68 15.59 -28.86
N HIS A 351 -5.53 14.90 -28.72
CA HIS A 351 -5.03 13.90 -29.67
C HIS A 351 -4.55 12.63 -28.94
N PRO A 352 -5.48 11.83 -28.37
CA PRO A 352 -5.14 10.67 -27.55
C PRO A 352 -4.41 9.55 -28.30
N ASP A 353 -4.52 9.49 -29.63
CA ASP A 353 -3.80 8.51 -30.47
C ASP A 353 -2.26 8.68 -30.44
N ILE A 354 -1.78 9.84 -29.99
CA ILE A 354 -0.36 10.12 -29.74
C ILE A 354 0.17 9.38 -28.51
N LYS A 355 -0.69 8.98 -27.56
CA LYS A 355 -0.30 8.28 -26.32
C LYS A 355 0.48 7.01 -26.63
N ASP A 356 -0.03 6.18 -27.52
CA ASP A 356 0.61 4.92 -27.93
C ASP A 356 2.01 5.16 -28.53
N LEU A 357 2.15 6.19 -29.37
CA LEU A 357 3.41 6.53 -30.02
C LEU A 357 4.44 7.03 -29.00
N LEU A 358 3.97 7.82 -28.03
CA LEU A 358 4.78 8.33 -26.93
C LEU A 358 5.28 7.16 -26.04
N LEU A 359 4.39 6.23 -25.68
CA LEU A 359 4.73 5.03 -24.91
C LEU A 359 5.68 4.09 -25.69
N ALA A 360 5.47 3.91 -27.00
CA ALA A 360 6.37 3.12 -27.84
C ALA A 360 7.78 3.71 -27.91
N HIS A 361 7.91 5.04 -28.02
CA HIS A 361 9.22 5.73 -27.95
C HIS A 361 9.85 5.67 -26.56
N PHE A 362 9.06 5.79 -25.48
CA PHE A 362 9.55 5.58 -24.11
C PHE A 362 10.16 4.18 -23.94
N GLN A 363 9.46 3.14 -24.38
CA GLN A 363 9.93 1.76 -24.36
C GLN A 363 11.18 1.54 -25.22
N LEU A 364 11.26 2.18 -26.39
CA LEU A 364 12.39 2.05 -27.30
C LEU A 364 13.67 2.73 -26.74
N MET A 365 13.52 3.87 -26.04
CA MET A 365 14.65 4.62 -25.49
C MET A 365 15.04 4.23 -24.06
N CYS A 366 14.07 3.77 -23.27
CA CYS A 366 14.22 3.27 -21.90
C CYS A 366 13.27 2.07 -21.71
N PRO A 367 13.72 0.83 -22.01
CA PRO A 367 12.84 -0.35 -21.96
C PRO A 367 12.21 -0.56 -20.58
N TYR A 368 12.89 -0.11 -19.52
CA TYR A 368 12.46 -0.17 -18.12
C TYR A 368 11.21 0.68 -17.78
N THR A 369 10.77 1.55 -18.70
CA THR A 369 9.44 2.19 -18.61
C THR A 369 8.29 1.18 -18.68
N VAL A 370 8.55 -0.02 -19.23
CA VAL A 370 7.82 -1.25 -18.92
C VAL A 370 8.72 -2.13 -18.02
N PRO A 371 8.21 -2.73 -16.95
CA PRO A 371 8.96 -3.70 -16.14
C PRO A 371 9.07 -5.05 -16.87
N TYR A 372 9.85 -5.04 -17.95
CA TYR A 372 10.21 -6.19 -18.78
C TYR A 372 11.72 -6.18 -19.01
N HIS A 373 12.41 -7.22 -18.57
CA HIS A 373 13.82 -7.42 -18.83
C HIS A 373 13.99 -8.21 -20.12
N ILE A 374 14.43 -7.50 -21.17
CA ILE A 374 14.57 -8.06 -22.51
C ILE A 374 15.61 -9.20 -22.48
N PRO A 375 15.22 -10.44 -22.86
CA PRO A 375 16.09 -11.60 -22.83
C PRO A 375 17.16 -11.53 -23.91
N ARG A 376 18.33 -12.12 -23.63
CA ARG A 376 19.34 -12.38 -24.65
C ARG A 376 18.82 -13.43 -25.63
N GLN A 377 18.81 -13.10 -26.91
CA GLN A 377 18.55 -14.05 -27.99
C GLN A 377 19.80 -14.90 -28.27
N GLU A 378 19.60 -16.04 -28.90
CA GLU A 378 20.69 -17.00 -29.16
C GLU A 378 21.46 -16.60 -30.41
N GLY A 379 22.78 -16.71 -30.38
CA GLY A 379 23.66 -16.10 -31.39
C GLY A 379 23.71 -14.56 -31.36
N GLN A 380 22.91 -13.89 -30.51
CA GLN A 380 22.89 -12.43 -30.42
C GLN A 380 24.21 -11.90 -29.85
N SER A 381 24.84 -10.94 -30.54
CA SER A 381 26.08 -10.34 -30.09
C SER A 381 25.87 -9.54 -28.80
N THR A 382 26.93 -9.38 -28.00
CA THR A 382 26.88 -8.56 -26.78
C THR A 382 26.49 -7.11 -27.09
N LYS A 383 26.87 -6.59 -28.27
CA LYS A 383 26.49 -5.25 -28.75
C LYS A 383 24.98 -5.14 -28.98
N ASP A 384 24.37 -6.13 -29.62
CA ASP A 384 22.92 -6.11 -29.88
C ASP A 384 22.11 -6.32 -28.60
N VAL A 385 22.61 -7.10 -27.63
CA VAL A 385 22.01 -7.23 -26.29
C VAL A 385 22.05 -5.89 -25.55
N HIS A 386 23.19 -5.20 -25.57
CA HIS A 386 23.34 -3.88 -24.96
C HIS A 386 22.42 -2.84 -25.62
N ILE A 387 22.36 -2.79 -26.95
CA ILE A 387 21.45 -1.89 -27.69
C ILE A 387 19.98 -2.21 -27.37
N ALA A 388 19.58 -3.48 -27.33
CA ALA A 388 18.23 -3.87 -26.94
C ALA A 388 17.89 -3.51 -25.48
N ARG A 389 18.89 -3.51 -24.58
CA ARG A 389 18.79 -3.01 -23.20
C ARG A 389 18.95 -1.48 -23.08
N GLY A 390 18.98 -0.78 -24.21
CA GLY A 390 18.98 0.67 -24.32
C GLY A 390 20.34 1.34 -24.11
N TYR A 391 21.45 0.61 -24.03
CA TYR A 391 22.80 1.19 -23.99
C TYR A 391 23.21 1.75 -25.35
N LYS A 392 23.94 2.87 -25.33
CA LYS A 392 24.54 3.43 -26.55
C LYS A 392 25.98 2.95 -26.75
N TYR A 393 26.45 3.15 -27.97
CA TYR A 393 27.82 2.92 -28.39
C TYR A 393 28.36 4.22 -28.98
N ASP A 394 29.64 4.50 -28.78
CA ASP A 394 30.34 5.63 -29.42
C ASP A 394 30.80 5.28 -30.85
N SER A 395 31.47 6.23 -31.51
CA SER A 395 32.06 6.07 -32.85
C SER A 395 33.10 4.96 -32.91
N ASP A 396 33.78 4.71 -31.79
CA ASP A 396 34.98 3.89 -31.70
C ASP A 396 34.63 2.44 -31.32
N GLY A 397 33.35 2.19 -30.99
CA GLY A 397 32.79 0.89 -30.68
C GLY A 397 32.75 0.54 -29.19
N ASN A 398 33.05 1.48 -28.30
CA ASN A 398 32.91 1.28 -26.85
C ASN A 398 31.45 1.38 -26.43
N VAL A 399 31.08 0.64 -25.37
CA VAL A 399 29.77 0.78 -24.73
C VAL A 399 29.74 2.01 -23.81
N GLU A 400 28.61 2.70 -23.78
CA GLU A 400 28.33 3.79 -22.84
C GLU A 400 28.55 3.35 -21.39
N LYS A 401 29.27 4.18 -20.61
CA LYS A 401 29.55 3.91 -19.19
C LYS A 401 28.26 3.94 -18.36
N GLN A 402 28.22 3.08 -17.33
CA GLN A 402 27.05 2.87 -16.47
C GLN A 402 26.52 4.16 -15.81
N ASP A 403 27.38 5.10 -15.43
CA ASP A 403 27.00 6.40 -14.88
C ASP A 403 26.22 7.27 -15.90
N LYS A 404 26.70 7.34 -17.14
CA LYS A 404 26.05 8.06 -18.24
C LYS A 404 24.73 7.41 -18.64
N PHE A 405 24.74 6.08 -18.78
CA PHE A 405 23.57 5.27 -19.04
C PHE A 405 22.47 5.51 -17.99
N LEU A 406 22.80 5.39 -16.70
CA LEU A 406 21.84 5.61 -15.62
C LEU A 406 21.32 7.05 -15.62
N LYS A 407 22.19 8.06 -15.73
CA LYS A 407 21.77 9.48 -15.81
C LYS A 407 20.77 9.72 -16.96
N ARG A 408 21.03 9.13 -18.13
CA ARG A 408 20.16 9.21 -19.30
C ARG A 408 18.81 8.51 -19.07
N MET A 409 18.82 7.30 -18.51
CA MET A 409 17.60 6.59 -18.16
C MET A 409 16.79 7.33 -17.09
N SER A 410 17.43 7.93 -16.08
CA SER A 410 16.78 8.78 -15.08
C SER A 410 16.05 9.97 -15.70
N GLY A 411 16.66 10.64 -16.67
CA GLY A 411 16.01 11.74 -17.40
C GLY A 411 14.75 11.31 -18.15
N ILE A 412 14.80 10.15 -18.82
CA ILE A 412 13.64 9.56 -19.50
C ILE A 412 12.57 9.12 -18.49
N MET A 413 12.97 8.46 -17.41
CA MET A 413 12.06 7.92 -16.38
C MET A 413 11.35 9.04 -15.59
N ARG A 414 12.07 10.13 -15.26
CA ARG A 414 11.47 11.31 -14.62
C ARG A 414 10.48 12.01 -15.55
N LEU A 415 10.76 12.13 -16.84
CA LEU A 415 9.79 12.67 -17.80
C LEU A 415 8.54 11.77 -17.92
N TYR A 416 8.73 10.46 -18.00
CA TYR A 416 7.65 9.46 -18.00
C TYR A 416 6.76 9.57 -16.74
N ALA A 417 7.40 9.70 -15.57
CA ALA A 417 6.73 9.91 -14.30
C ALA A 417 6.04 11.28 -14.18
N SER A 418 6.65 12.35 -14.71
CA SER A 418 6.09 13.71 -14.68
C SER A 418 4.79 13.83 -15.47
N LEU A 419 4.59 13.02 -16.52
CA LEU A 419 3.32 12.94 -17.23
C LEU A 419 2.18 12.53 -16.28
N MET A 420 2.42 11.64 -15.33
CA MET A 420 1.42 11.09 -14.42
C MET A 420 0.96 12.05 -13.31
N VAL A 421 1.65 13.19 -13.15
CA VAL A 421 1.40 14.21 -12.11
C VAL A 421 1.21 15.63 -12.66
N SER A 422 1.25 15.81 -13.99
CA SER A 422 1.13 17.13 -14.63
C SER A 422 -0.32 17.47 -14.94
N TYR A 423 -0.85 18.50 -14.27
CA TYR A 423 -2.24 18.93 -14.48
C TYR A 423 -2.52 19.28 -15.96
N PRO A 424 -3.63 18.80 -16.56
CA PRO A 424 -4.03 19.19 -17.90
C PRO A 424 -4.42 20.69 -17.95
N PRO A 425 -4.33 21.35 -19.11
CA PRO A 425 -4.70 22.76 -19.27
C PRO A 425 -6.17 23.05 -18.92
N ARG A 426 -7.07 22.09 -19.17
CA ARG A 426 -8.49 22.16 -18.83
C ARG A 426 -8.73 21.43 -17.51
N ARG A 427 -9.17 22.14 -16.47
CA ARG A 427 -9.36 21.61 -15.09
C ARG A 427 -10.39 20.45 -14.94
N GLN A 428 -11.11 20.09 -16.00
CA GLN A 428 -12.20 19.10 -15.98
C GLN A 428 -12.03 17.95 -16.99
N SER A 429 -10.95 17.91 -17.78
CA SER A 429 -10.67 16.75 -18.62
C SER A 429 -10.13 15.59 -17.77
N GLU A 430 -10.60 14.37 -18.02
CA GLU A 430 -9.97 13.16 -17.50
C GLU A 430 -8.48 13.15 -17.86
N HIS A 431 -7.64 12.66 -16.95
CA HIS A 431 -6.20 12.71 -17.13
C HIS A 431 -5.74 11.57 -18.08
N PRO A 432 -5.20 11.86 -19.28
CA PRO A 432 -5.01 10.85 -20.33
C PRO A 432 -3.98 9.75 -19.99
N PHE A 433 -3.12 9.98 -18.99
CA PHE A 433 -2.13 9.03 -18.48
C PHE A 433 -1.80 9.33 -17.01
N GLY A 434 -2.74 9.07 -16.09
CA GLY A 434 -2.70 9.54 -14.70
C GLY A 434 -1.86 8.72 -13.73
N ILE A 435 -2.05 9.00 -12.44
CA ILE A 435 -1.29 8.44 -11.31
C ILE A 435 -1.53 6.93 -11.11
N GLU A 436 -2.60 6.37 -11.67
CA GLU A 436 -2.83 4.93 -11.79
C GLU A 436 -1.71 4.20 -12.55
N ASN A 437 -1.06 4.86 -13.52
CA ASN A 437 0.06 4.27 -14.27
C ASN A 437 1.33 4.15 -13.40
N ALA A 438 1.53 5.05 -12.43
CA ALA A 438 2.61 4.95 -11.44
C ALA A 438 2.39 3.77 -10.49
N TRP A 439 1.16 3.61 -10.00
CA TRP A 439 0.75 2.47 -9.17
C TRP A 439 0.92 1.15 -9.94
N LEU A 440 0.45 1.10 -11.19
CA LEU A 440 0.58 -0.06 -12.07
C LEU A 440 2.05 -0.43 -12.30
N TRP A 441 2.89 0.54 -12.67
CA TRP A 441 4.33 0.32 -12.87
C TRP A 441 5.03 -0.19 -11.60
N LEU A 442 4.78 0.42 -10.43
CA LEU A 442 5.33 -0.04 -9.15
C LEU A 442 4.87 -1.47 -8.79
N SER A 443 3.58 -1.77 -8.98
CA SER A 443 3.05 -3.11 -8.71
C SER A 443 3.65 -4.18 -9.64
N ARG A 444 3.87 -3.86 -10.91
CA ARG A 444 4.51 -4.75 -11.89
C ARG A 444 6.03 -4.90 -11.61
N VAL A 445 6.77 -3.82 -11.30
CA VAL A 445 8.24 -3.84 -11.11
C VAL A 445 8.70 -4.52 -9.82
N MET A 446 7.91 -4.49 -8.74
CA MET A 446 8.30 -5.17 -7.50
C MET A 446 8.28 -6.71 -7.61
N ASN A 447 7.59 -7.24 -8.62
CA ASN A 447 7.44 -8.68 -8.82
C ASN A 447 8.54 -9.31 -9.71
N ILE A 448 9.16 -8.55 -10.63
CA ILE A 448 10.27 -9.07 -11.48
C ILE A 448 11.55 -9.32 -10.66
N GLN A 449 12.52 -10.03 -11.25
CA GLN A 449 13.86 -10.11 -10.68
C GLN A 449 14.59 -8.76 -10.92
N PRO A 450 15.02 -8.03 -9.88
CA PRO A 450 15.56 -6.68 -10.06
C PRO A 450 17.02 -6.71 -10.54
N LEU A 451 17.37 -5.79 -11.43
CA LEU A 451 18.76 -5.48 -11.78
C LEU A 451 19.29 -4.41 -10.80
N PRO A 452 20.38 -4.64 -10.04
CA PRO A 452 20.72 -3.85 -8.85
C PRO A 452 20.71 -2.33 -9.06
N ASP A 453 21.51 -1.83 -10.00
CA ASP A 453 21.63 -0.40 -10.27
C ASP A 453 20.41 0.16 -10.99
N ILE A 454 19.94 -0.56 -12.02
CA ILE A 454 18.94 -0.06 -12.97
C ILE A 454 17.57 -0.01 -12.28
N THR A 455 17.12 -1.13 -11.71
CA THR A 455 15.80 -1.21 -11.09
C THR A 455 15.72 -0.32 -9.84
N ALA A 456 16.80 -0.21 -9.05
CA ALA A 456 16.83 0.75 -7.94
C ALA A 456 16.75 2.21 -8.42
N THR A 457 17.45 2.56 -9.50
CA THR A 457 17.39 3.91 -10.10
C THR A 457 16.00 4.23 -10.63
N MET A 458 15.38 3.34 -11.41
CA MET A 458 14.04 3.56 -11.98
C MET A 458 12.95 3.68 -10.90
N VAL A 459 13.03 2.88 -9.84
CA VAL A 459 12.09 2.96 -8.70
C VAL A 459 12.30 4.25 -7.90
N PHE A 460 13.56 4.67 -7.68
CA PHE A 460 13.88 5.95 -7.04
C PHE A 460 13.35 7.14 -7.84
N ASP A 461 13.65 7.21 -9.15
CA ASP A 461 13.25 8.31 -10.03
C ASP A 461 11.72 8.44 -10.15
N LEU A 462 10.99 7.32 -10.22
CA LEU A 462 9.53 7.36 -10.23
C LEU A 462 8.95 7.73 -8.85
N LEU A 463 9.50 7.23 -7.74
CA LEU A 463 9.02 7.58 -6.40
C LEU A 463 9.29 9.05 -6.04
N GLU A 464 10.42 9.61 -6.46
CA GLU A 464 10.74 11.03 -6.23
C GLU A 464 9.71 11.95 -6.93
N VAL A 465 9.31 11.62 -8.16
CA VAL A 465 8.34 12.41 -8.95
C VAL A 465 6.88 12.12 -8.56
N THR A 466 6.52 10.86 -8.29
CA THR A 466 5.11 10.45 -8.11
C THR A 466 4.71 10.21 -6.66
N GLY A 467 5.66 10.03 -5.73
CA GLY A 467 5.40 9.57 -4.37
C GLY A 467 4.45 10.47 -3.57
N HIS A 468 4.52 11.78 -3.78
CA HIS A 468 3.59 12.73 -3.18
C HIS A 468 2.15 12.52 -3.66
N ALA A 469 1.95 12.34 -4.97
CA ALA A 469 0.65 12.11 -5.57
C ALA A 469 0.10 10.72 -5.21
N LEU A 470 0.95 9.68 -5.25
CA LEU A 470 0.60 8.33 -4.81
C LEU A 470 0.15 8.30 -3.34
N TYR A 471 0.83 9.01 -2.45
CA TYR A 471 0.39 9.16 -1.06
C TYR A 471 -0.93 9.91 -0.95
N LYS A 472 -1.08 11.04 -1.66
CA LYS A 472 -2.29 11.87 -1.64
C LYS A 472 -3.53 11.08 -2.07
N GLU A 473 -3.39 10.26 -3.11
CA GLU A 473 -4.45 9.46 -3.73
C GLU A 473 -4.73 8.18 -2.94
N TYR A 474 -3.75 7.27 -2.87
CA TYR A 474 -3.94 5.89 -2.40
C TYR A 474 -3.72 5.71 -0.89
N ARG A 475 -3.17 6.71 -0.19
CA ARG A 475 -3.05 6.79 1.28
C ARG A 475 -2.57 5.48 1.91
N LYS A 476 -3.44 4.76 2.63
CA LYS A 476 -3.14 3.50 3.31
C LYS A 476 -2.67 2.38 2.36
N GLN A 477 -3.12 2.37 1.10
CA GLN A 477 -2.65 1.39 0.12
C GLN A 477 -1.23 1.73 -0.37
N PHE A 478 -0.88 3.01 -0.52
CA PHE A 478 0.51 3.41 -0.80
C PHE A 478 1.44 3.14 0.39
N LEU A 479 0.97 3.30 1.64
CA LEU A 479 1.73 2.87 2.81
C LEU A 479 2.02 1.35 2.80
N LYS A 480 1.05 0.52 2.37
CA LYS A 480 1.29 -0.92 2.14
C LYS A 480 2.28 -1.18 1.01
N MET A 481 2.21 -0.41 -0.08
CA MET A 481 3.18 -0.50 -1.18
C MET A 481 4.59 -0.18 -0.72
N LEU A 482 4.80 0.90 0.04
CA LEU A 482 6.08 1.22 0.68
C LEU A 482 6.52 0.10 1.64
N HIS A 483 5.60 -0.50 2.41
CA HIS A 483 5.93 -1.60 3.32
C HIS A 483 6.47 -2.84 2.58
N ILE A 484 5.85 -3.27 1.48
CA ILE A 484 6.34 -4.35 0.61
C ILE A 484 7.73 -3.98 0.05
N LEU A 485 7.87 -2.74 -0.41
CA LEU A 485 9.12 -2.24 -0.98
C LEU A 485 10.27 -2.26 0.07
N ILE A 486 9.99 -1.92 1.33
CA ILE A 486 10.95 -2.01 2.45
C ILE A 486 11.25 -3.46 2.84
N ARG A 487 10.23 -4.32 2.95
CA ARG A 487 10.33 -5.61 3.64
C ARG A 487 10.64 -6.79 2.74
N GLU A 488 10.34 -6.68 1.45
CA GLU A 488 10.56 -7.73 0.45
C GLU A 488 11.50 -7.23 -0.67
N PHE A 489 11.22 -6.05 -1.25
CA PHE A 489 11.92 -5.62 -2.46
C PHE A 489 13.34 -5.07 -2.21
N LEU A 490 13.55 -4.25 -1.18
CA LEU A 490 14.89 -3.78 -0.80
C LEU A 490 15.82 -4.94 -0.40
N PRO A 491 15.41 -5.92 0.42
CA PRO A 491 16.20 -7.13 0.66
C PRO A 491 16.53 -7.90 -0.62
N LYS A 492 15.55 -8.06 -1.53
CA LYS A 492 15.76 -8.70 -2.85
C LYS A 492 16.82 -7.95 -3.67
N LEU A 493 16.71 -6.62 -3.79
CA LEU A 493 17.70 -5.75 -4.44
C LEU A 493 19.09 -5.87 -3.80
N LYS A 494 19.18 -5.91 -2.47
CA LYS A 494 20.46 -6.07 -1.75
C LYS A 494 21.09 -7.44 -1.96
N SER A 495 20.29 -8.51 -2.05
CA SER A 495 20.81 -9.87 -2.26
C SER A 495 21.43 -10.11 -3.64
N VAL A 496 21.03 -9.33 -4.66
CA VAL A 496 21.65 -9.35 -6.00
C VAL A 496 22.74 -8.29 -6.18
N ALA A 497 22.93 -7.39 -5.21
CA ALA A 497 23.95 -6.35 -5.27
C ALA A 497 25.30 -6.87 -4.76
N SER A 498 26.19 -7.25 -5.69
CA SER A 498 27.60 -7.54 -5.42
C SER A 498 28.25 -6.42 -4.59
N SER A 499 29.23 -6.75 -3.74
CA SER A 499 29.83 -5.86 -2.72
C SER A 499 30.51 -4.55 -3.20
N GLY A 500 30.44 -4.22 -4.49
CA GLY A 500 30.86 -2.93 -5.08
C GLY A 500 29.79 -2.22 -5.91
N GLY A 501 28.59 -2.80 -6.05
CA GLY A 501 27.39 -2.14 -6.61
C GLY A 501 26.43 -1.78 -5.47
N GLY A 502 25.83 -0.59 -5.50
CA GLY A 502 24.97 -0.17 -4.38
C GLY A 502 24.64 1.32 -4.28
N GLY A 503 25.37 2.21 -4.97
CA GLY A 503 25.06 3.65 -4.97
C GLY A 503 23.59 3.98 -5.31
N PRO A 504 22.97 3.34 -6.33
CA PRO A 504 21.52 3.42 -6.57
C PRO A 504 20.65 2.83 -5.45
N VAL A 505 21.01 1.65 -4.91
CA VAL A 505 20.26 0.94 -3.87
C VAL A 505 20.22 1.77 -2.57
N SER A 506 21.35 2.36 -2.17
CA SER A 506 21.44 3.22 -0.99
C SER A 506 20.69 4.55 -1.16
N ARG A 507 20.64 5.13 -2.37
CA ARG A 507 19.80 6.31 -2.65
C ARG A 507 18.31 5.99 -2.54
N LEU A 508 17.88 4.85 -3.10
CA LEU A 508 16.51 4.36 -2.96
C LEU A 508 16.16 4.12 -1.48
N GLU A 509 17.01 3.41 -0.73
CA GLU A 509 16.81 3.18 0.70
C GLU A 509 16.74 4.49 1.49
N ALA A 510 17.62 5.47 1.22
CA ALA A 510 17.60 6.77 1.90
C ALA A 510 16.28 7.53 1.67
N LEU A 511 15.77 7.57 0.43
CA LEU A 511 14.46 8.17 0.10
C LEU A 511 13.33 7.51 0.89
N ILE A 512 13.34 6.18 0.97
CA ILE A 512 12.31 5.41 1.67
C ILE A 512 12.40 5.63 3.18
N MET A 513 13.58 5.57 3.79
CA MET A 513 13.78 5.80 5.22
C MET A 513 13.38 7.22 5.62
N ALA A 514 13.70 8.22 4.79
CA ALA A 514 13.22 9.59 4.97
C ALA A 514 11.68 9.70 4.87
N SER A 515 11.03 8.90 4.00
CA SER A 515 9.57 8.83 3.95
C SER A 515 8.97 8.22 5.23
N ILE A 516 9.57 7.18 5.82
CA ILE A 516 9.11 6.55 7.07
C ILE A 516 9.10 7.57 8.21
N GLN A 517 10.18 8.36 8.35
CA GLN A 517 10.28 9.46 9.32
C GLN A 517 9.17 10.51 9.14
N ARG A 518 8.65 10.65 7.92
CA ARG A 518 7.54 11.55 7.53
C ARG A 518 6.18 10.83 7.46
N GLN A 519 6.00 9.73 8.21
CA GLN A 519 4.77 8.93 8.25
C GLN A 519 4.37 8.33 6.87
N GLY A 520 5.38 7.98 6.07
CA GLY A 520 5.27 7.48 4.69
C GLY A 520 5.03 8.56 3.63
N GLN A 521 5.21 9.84 3.96
CA GLN A 521 5.06 10.95 3.02
C GLN A 521 6.38 11.23 2.28
N ILE A 522 6.30 11.24 0.95
CA ILE A 522 7.32 11.79 0.07
C ILE A 522 6.92 13.26 -0.25
N PRO A 523 7.85 14.23 -0.21
CA PRO A 523 7.55 15.63 -0.53
C PRO A 523 7.14 15.78 -2.00
N PRO A 524 6.44 16.87 -2.39
CA PRO A 524 6.28 17.23 -3.79
C PRO A 524 7.65 17.35 -4.47
N PRO A 525 7.83 16.87 -5.71
CA PRO A 525 9.11 17.02 -6.42
C PRO A 525 9.39 18.49 -6.75
N GLU A 526 10.68 18.84 -6.75
CA GLU A 526 11.13 20.20 -7.08
C GLU A 526 10.81 20.56 -8.54
N GLY A 527 10.38 21.80 -8.77
CA GLY A 527 9.96 22.27 -10.10
C GLY A 527 8.54 21.88 -10.55
N ILE A 528 7.75 21.17 -9.74
CA ILE A 528 6.37 20.80 -10.11
C ILE A 528 5.49 22.05 -10.34
N LEU A 529 4.80 22.09 -11.48
CA LEU A 529 3.93 23.20 -11.83
C LEU A 529 2.62 23.15 -11.02
N SER A 530 2.23 24.29 -10.45
CA SER A 530 0.97 24.39 -9.70
C SER A 530 -0.25 24.27 -10.63
N PRO A 531 -1.44 23.86 -10.13
CA PRO A 531 -2.68 23.83 -10.91
C PRO A 531 -3.09 25.19 -11.50
N ASN A 532 -2.52 26.29 -10.99
CA ASN A 532 -2.77 27.65 -11.45
C ASN A 532 -1.71 28.17 -12.41
N PHE A 533 -0.59 27.46 -12.62
CA PHE A 533 0.45 27.84 -13.57
C PHE A 533 -0.11 28.01 -15.00
N TRP A 534 -1.08 27.17 -15.39
CA TRP A 534 -1.80 27.30 -16.66
C TRP A 534 -2.59 28.61 -16.85
N PHE A 535 -2.72 29.44 -15.80
CA PHE A 535 -3.45 30.71 -15.82
C PHE A 535 -2.55 31.92 -15.51
N SER A 536 -1.24 31.72 -15.34
CA SER A 536 -0.22 32.79 -15.35
C SER A 536 0.43 32.92 -16.73
#